data_AF-A0A8T5HYJ0-F1
#
_entry.id   AF-A0A8T5HYJ0-F1
#
_cell.length_a   1.000
_cell.length_b   1.000
_cell.length_c   1.000
_cell.angle_alpha   90.00
_cell.angle_beta   90.00
_cell.angle_gamma   90.00
#
_symmetry.space_group_name_H-M   'P 1'
#
loop_
_entity.id
_entity.type
_entity.pdbx_description
1 polymer ?
#
loop_
_entity_poly.entity_id
_entity_poly.type
_entity_poly.pdbx_seq_one_letter_code
_entity_poly.pdbx_strand_id
1 'polypeptide(L)'
;MADKNIVIDHLKFSYEGLFNATELHALIAEFFYSRGWDWHQKMNEELITPEGKQIKIVFEPWKNISDYYKIKTKIKLNLTDLKDVEIEHEKETLKLNQGLIRMTFDAYVFNDRKDVWAKKPFYWFLTVIFDKYFFKSNYDKSEHWVKHDIDELLYKIKSFLNTYKYMYQT
;
A
#
# COMPACT_ATOMS: atom_id res chain seq x y z
N MET A 1 -20.91 14.58 -3.99
CA MET A 1 -19.92 14.03 -3.03
C MET A 1 -19.82 12.54 -3.28
N ALA A 2 -18.64 12.05 -3.67
CA ALA A 2 -18.40 10.62 -3.82
C ALA A 2 -18.49 9.93 -2.45
N ASP A 3 -19.25 8.83 -2.36
CA ASP A 3 -19.29 8.04 -1.13
C ASP A 3 -17.92 7.36 -0.94
N LYS A 4 -17.37 7.45 0.27
CA LYS A 4 -16.08 6.86 0.64
C LYS A 4 -16.32 5.75 1.64
N ASN A 5 -16.07 4.50 1.22
CA ASN A 5 -16.11 3.34 2.10
C ASN A 5 -14.69 2.92 2.48
N ILE A 6 -14.46 2.71 3.77
CA ILE A 6 -13.18 2.23 4.30
C ILE A 6 -13.21 0.71 4.25
N VAL A 7 -12.23 0.12 3.57
CA VAL A 7 -12.09 -1.35 3.43
C VAL A 7 -11.04 -1.88 4.41
N ILE A 8 -9.90 -1.18 4.50
CA ILE A 8 -8.86 -1.48 5.48
C ILE A 8 -8.59 -0.20 6.26
N ASP A 9 -8.72 -0.31 7.58
CA ASP A 9 -8.56 0.78 8.52
C ASP A 9 -7.23 0.62 9.29
N HIS A 10 -6.23 1.42 8.93
CA HIS A 10 -4.96 1.56 9.64
C HIS A 10 -4.29 0.23 10.02
N LEU A 11 -4.18 -0.69 9.07
CA LEU A 11 -3.45 -1.93 9.30
C LEU A 11 -1.97 -1.61 9.51
N LYS A 12 -1.46 -1.87 10.72
CA LYS A 12 -0.10 -1.55 11.14
C LYS A 12 0.80 -2.77 11.06
N PHE A 13 1.99 -2.57 10.52
CA PHE A 13 3.05 -3.56 10.53
C PHE A 13 4.34 -2.89 11.02
N SER A 14 5.06 -3.56 11.92
CA SER A 14 6.36 -3.11 12.41
C SER A 14 7.37 -4.24 12.34
N TYR A 15 8.59 -3.90 11.95
CA TYR A 15 9.73 -4.80 11.90
C TYR A 15 10.98 -4.07 12.35
N GLU A 16 11.87 -4.78 13.03
CA GLU A 16 13.17 -4.26 13.45
C GLU A 16 14.24 -5.29 13.07
N GLY A 17 15.29 -4.84 12.38
CA GLY A 17 16.35 -5.73 11.92
C GLY A 17 17.14 -5.17 10.75
N LEU A 18 17.90 -6.06 10.12
CA LEU A 18 18.63 -5.81 8.87
C LEU A 18 17.67 -5.91 7.69
N PHE A 19 17.75 -4.95 6.78
CA PHE A 19 17.03 -4.94 5.50
C PHE A 19 17.70 -3.99 4.51
N ASN A 20 17.40 -4.13 3.22
CA ASN A 20 17.76 -3.13 2.22
C ASN A 20 16.56 -2.23 1.93
N ALA A 21 16.66 -0.93 2.28
CA ALA A 21 15.57 0.02 2.09
C ALA A 21 15.23 0.26 0.60
N THR A 22 16.24 0.22 -0.27
CA THR A 22 16.08 0.41 -1.72
C THR A 22 15.32 -0.75 -2.35
N GLU A 23 15.69 -1.98 -1.98
CA GLU A 23 15.02 -3.18 -2.46
C GLU A 23 13.59 -3.30 -1.90
N LEU A 24 13.37 -2.93 -0.64
CA LEU A 24 12.02 -2.87 -0.06
C LEU A 24 11.12 -1.89 -0.84
N HIS A 25 11.65 -0.71 -1.18
CA HIS A 25 10.94 0.27 -2.00
C HIS A 25 10.63 -0.29 -3.40
N ALA A 26 11.61 -0.93 -4.04
CA ALA A 26 11.44 -1.54 -5.35
C ALA A 26 10.39 -2.66 -5.34
N LEU A 27 10.39 -3.53 -4.32
CA LEU A 27 9.40 -4.60 -4.15
C LEU A 27 7.98 -4.04 -4.06
N ILE A 28 7.79 -2.96 -3.29
CA ILE A 28 6.47 -2.31 -3.18
C ILE A 28 6.05 -1.72 -4.53
N ALA A 29 6.96 -1.02 -5.21
CA ALA A 29 6.69 -0.40 -6.52
C ALA A 29 6.35 -1.45 -7.59
N GLU A 30 7.14 -2.52 -7.68
CA GLU A 30 6.94 -3.62 -8.63
C GLU A 30 5.61 -4.33 -8.38
N PHE A 31 5.23 -4.55 -7.12
CA PHE A 31 3.96 -5.18 -6.76
C PHE A 31 2.75 -4.42 -7.33
N PHE A 32 2.76 -3.08 -7.23
CA PHE A 32 1.68 -2.26 -7.78
C PHE A 32 1.73 -2.18 -9.31
N TYR A 33 2.93 -2.07 -9.87
CA TYR A 33 3.14 -2.06 -11.31
C TYR A 33 2.64 -3.36 -11.98
N SER A 34 3.00 -4.53 -11.43
CA SER A 34 2.61 -5.83 -11.98
C SER A 34 1.10 -6.06 -11.95
N ARG A 35 0.36 -5.39 -11.06
CA ARG A 35 -1.10 -5.47 -10.95
C ARG A 35 -1.84 -4.39 -11.75
N GLY A 36 -1.10 -3.56 -12.50
CA GLY A 36 -1.65 -2.47 -13.29
C GLY A 36 -2.32 -1.40 -12.43
N TRP A 37 -1.78 -1.12 -11.25
CA TRP A 37 -2.18 0.04 -10.47
C TRP A 37 -1.38 1.25 -10.94
N ASP A 38 -2.06 2.38 -11.07
CA ASP A 38 -1.38 3.66 -11.14
C ASP A 38 -0.91 4.02 -9.74
N TRP A 39 0.26 4.66 -9.64
CA TRP A 39 0.78 5.07 -8.35
C TRP A 39 1.42 6.44 -8.41
N HIS A 40 1.33 7.14 -7.30
CA HIS A 40 2.04 8.38 -7.08
C HIS A 40 2.72 8.33 -5.71
N GLN A 41 3.99 8.66 -5.69
CA GLN A 41 4.73 8.90 -4.47
C GLN A 41 4.41 10.33 -4.02
N LYS A 42 3.57 10.45 -3.01
CA LYS A 42 3.09 11.74 -2.52
C LYS A 42 4.13 12.48 -1.69
N MET A 43 4.94 11.72 -0.97
CA MET A 43 5.88 12.26 -0.01
C MET A 43 7.09 11.35 0.06
N ASN A 44 8.27 11.97 0.01
CA ASN A 44 9.55 11.34 0.30
C ASN A 44 10.36 12.34 1.12
N GLU A 45 10.37 12.15 2.43
CA GLU A 45 11.10 13.00 3.35
C GLU A 45 12.24 12.20 3.99
N GLU A 46 13.45 12.69 3.85
CA GLU A 46 14.61 12.18 4.54
C GLU A 46 15.06 13.19 5.60
N LEU A 47 15.14 12.74 6.84
CA LEU A 47 15.64 13.52 7.97
C LEU A 47 16.90 12.84 8.49
N ILE A 48 18.02 13.53 8.40
CA ILE A 48 19.29 13.07 8.97
C ILE A 48 19.36 13.59 10.40
N THR A 49 19.31 12.69 11.38
CA THR A 49 19.47 13.04 12.80
C THR A 49 20.81 12.52 13.32
N PRO A 50 21.36 13.08 14.41
CA PRO A 50 22.59 12.56 15.02
C PRO A 50 22.51 11.08 15.44
N GLU A 51 21.30 10.57 15.71
CA GLU A 51 21.06 9.20 16.17
C GLU A 51 20.88 8.20 15.01
N GLY A 52 20.56 8.69 13.80
CA GLY A 52 20.37 7.89 12.60
C GLY A 52 19.58 8.61 11.50
N LYS A 53 19.46 7.96 10.33
CA LYS A 53 18.64 8.46 9.23
C LYS A 53 17.17 8.07 9.46
N GLN A 54 16.24 8.99 9.22
CA GLN A 54 14.81 8.71 9.21
C GLN A 54 14.26 8.97 7.82
N ILE A 55 13.45 8.06 7.30
CA ILE A 55 12.86 8.18 5.96
C ILE A 55 11.35 7.98 6.10
N LYS A 56 10.57 8.92 5.57
CA LYS A 56 9.11 8.83 5.52
C LYS A 56 8.67 8.86 4.07
N ILE A 57 8.05 7.78 3.63
CA ILE A 57 7.53 7.62 2.27
C ILE A 57 6.04 7.37 2.34
N VAL A 58 5.28 8.09 1.51
CA VAL A 58 3.84 7.90 1.37
C VAL A 58 3.51 7.55 -0.06
N PHE A 59 3.06 6.32 -0.28
CA PHE A 59 2.54 5.86 -1.55
C PHE A 59 1.02 5.98 -1.55
N GLU A 60 0.45 6.54 -2.62
CA GLU A 60 -1.00 6.57 -2.83
C GLU A 60 -1.35 5.92 -4.17
N PRO A 61 -1.28 4.58 -4.30
CA PRO A 61 -1.71 3.89 -5.51
C PRO A 61 -3.23 3.90 -5.67
N TRP A 62 -3.71 4.02 -6.92
CA TRP A 62 -5.12 3.97 -7.27
C TRP A 62 -5.36 3.08 -8.48
N LYS A 63 -6.58 2.57 -8.56
CA LYS A 63 -7.05 1.79 -9.70
C LYS A 63 -8.51 2.11 -9.98
N ASN A 64 -8.83 2.40 -11.23
CA ASN A 64 -10.22 2.58 -11.67
C ASN A 64 -10.76 1.20 -12.07
N ILE A 65 -11.79 0.71 -11.38
CA ILE A 65 -12.46 -0.55 -11.74
C ILE A 65 -13.50 -0.29 -12.84
N SER A 66 -14.18 0.85 -12.75
CA SER A 66 -15.14 1.35 -13.74
C SER A 66 -15.22 2.87 -13.63
N ASP A 67 -15.98 3.51 -14.52
CA ASP A 67 -16.20 4.96 -14.52
C ASP A 67 -16.75 5.51 -13.19
N TYR A 68 -17.33 4.63 -12.36
CA TYR A 68 -17.95 5.00 -11.10
C TYR A 68 -17.17 4.54 -9.87
N TYR A 69 -16.31 3.53 -10.02
CA TYR A 69 -15.61 2.87 -8.93
C TYR A 69 -14.12 3.10 -9.01
N LYS A 70 -13.60 3.81 -8.02
CA LYS A 70 -12.18 4.06 -7.87
C LYS A 70 -11.69 3.49 -6.54
N ILE A 71 -10.72 2.59 -6.62
CA ILE A 71 -9.99 2.13 -5.44
C ILE A 71 -8.81 3.09 -5.23
N LYS A 72 -8.58 3.48 -3.99
CA LYS A 72 -7.31 4.08 -3.59
C LYS A 72 -6.78 3.39 -2.33
N THR A 73 -5.50 3.09 -2.35
CA THR A 73 -4.78 2.60 -1.18
C THR A 73 -3.76 3.67 -0.78
N LYS A 74 -3.49 3.78 0.51
CA LYS A 74 -2.48 4.66 1.06
C LYS A 74 -1.55 3.84 1.94
N ILE A 75 -0.27 3.90 1.63
CA ILE A 75 0.78 3.17 2.34
C ILE A 75 1.74 4.20 2.89
N LYS A 76 1.86 4.24 4.21
CA LYS A 76 2.83 5.08 4.91
C LYS A 76 3.96 4.17 5.37
N LEU A 77 5.14 4.36 4.82
CA LEU A 77 6.38 3.70 5.22
C LEU A 77 7.21 4.70 6.02
N ASN A 78 7.44 4.40 7.28
CA ASN A 78 8.34 5.16 8.14
C ASN A 78 9.50 4.26 8.54
N LEU A 79 10.70 4.65 8.15
CA LEU A 79 11.95 4.03 8.56
C LEU A 79 12.57 4.95 9.60
N THR A 80 12.84 4.42 10.80
CA THR A 80 13.48 5.16 11.90
C THR A 80 14.79 4.49 12.30
N ASP A 81 15.72 5.30 12.77
CA ASP A 81 17.02 4.86 13.28
C ASP A 81 17.82 4.02 12.27
N LEU A 82 17.73 4.37 10.99
CA LEU A 82 18.50 3.72 9.92
C LEU A 82 20.00 3.99 10.11
N LYS A 83 20.75 2.90 10.17
CA LYS A 83 22.22 2.87 10.16
C LYS A 83 22.68 2.01 9.00
N ASP A 84 23.63 2.50 8.25
CA ASP A 84 24.23 1.74 7.15
C ASP A 84 25.28 0.77 7.72
N VAL A 85 25.14 -0.50 7.38
CA VAL A 85 26.04 -1.58 7.81
C VAL A 85 26.54 -2.29 6.56
N GLU A 86 27.86 -2.39 6.45
CA GLU A 86 28.50 -3.18 5.39
C GLU A 86 28.74 -4.58 5.94
N ILE A 87 28.13 -5.60 5.32
CA ILE A 87 28.35 -7.00 5.67
C ILE A 87 29.10 -7.67 4.52
N GLU A 88 30.23 -8.32 4.84
CA GLU A 88 30.94 -9.19 3.91
C GLU A 88 30.26 -10.56 3.90
N HIS A 89 29.59 -10.89 2.80
CA HIS A 89 29.00 -12.22 2.58
C HIS A 89 29.51 -12.76 1.25
N GLU A 90 30.11 -13.96 1.27
CA GLU A 90 30.58 -14.67 0.07
C GLU A 90 31.50 -13.87 -0.89
N LYS A 91 32.36 -13.00 -0.34
CA LYS A 91 33.33 -12.12 -1.04
C LYS A 91 32.74 -10.88 -1.73
N GLU A 92 31.47 -10.57 -1.50
CA GLU A 92 30.85 -9.30 -1.89
C GLU A 92 30.50 -8.46 -0.65
N THR A 93 30.78 -7.16 -0.71
CA THR A 93 30.41 -6.19 0.33
C THR A 93 29.00 -5.71 0.06
N LEU A 94 28.04 -6.21 0.85
CA LEU A 94 26.65 -5.80 0.76
C LEU A 94 26.36 -4.65 1.73
N LYS A 95 25.87 -3.54 1.19
CA LYS A 95 25.38 -2.40 1.97
C LYS A 95 23.96 -2.67 2.41
N LEU A 96 23.78 -2.97 3.69
CA LEU A 96 22.49 -3.16 4.32
C LEU A 96 22.16 -1.99 5.24
N ASN A 97 20.88 -1.84 5.56
CA ASN A 97 20.44 -0.88 6.55
C ASN A 97 19.90 -1.64 7.78
N GLN A 98 20.37 -1.26 8.96
CA GLN A 98 19.79 -1.69 10.23
C GLN A 98 18.84 -0.59 10.70
N GLY A 99 17.60 -0.95 11.06
CA GLY A 99 16.67 0.03 11.61
C GLY A 99 15.30 -0.54 11.93
N LEU A 100 14.37 0.36 12.20
CA LEU A 100 12.97 0.02 12.49
C LEU A 100 12.06 0.50 11.35
N ILE A 101 11.29 -0.44 10.82
CA ILE A 101 10.28 -0.23 9.79
C ILE A 101 8.92 -0.15 10.45
N ARG A 102 8.16 0.92 10.19
CA ARG A 102 6.72 1.02 10.51
C ARG A 102 5.95 1.29 9.22
N MET A 103 5.05 0.37 8.89
CA MET A 103 4.13 0.53 7.77
C MET A 103 2.70 0.66 8.26
N THR A 104 1.92 1.53 7.60
CA THR A 104 0.48 1.64 7.81
C THR A 104 -0.21 1.59 6.46
N PHE A 105 -1.19 0.70 6.34
CA PHE A 105 -1.99 0.51 5.14
C PHE A 105 -3.42 0.98 5.40
N ASP A 106 -3.89 1.91 4.58
CA ASP A 106 -5.28 2.37 4.56
C ASP A 106 -5.84 2.11 3.17
N ALA A 107 -7.04 1.55 3.05
CA ALA A 107 -7.65 1.28 1.74
C ALA A 107 -9.10 1.77 1.66
N TYR A 108 -9.41 2.39 0.53
CA TYR A 108 -10.67 3.11 0.33
C TYR A 108 -11.27 2.75 -1.04
N VAL A 109 -12.59 2.57 -1.04
CA VAL A 109 -13.38 2.46 -2.26
C VAL A 109 -14.22 3.73 -2.38
N PHE A 110 -14.01 4.47 -3.47
CA PHE A 110 -14.76 5.66 -3.82
C PHE A 110 -15.84 5.31 -4.85
N ASN A 111 -17.05 5.81 -4.62
CA ASN A 111 -18.16 5.72 -5.55
C ASN A 111 -18.62 7.13 -5.96
N ASP A 112 -18.35 7.54 -7.20
CA ASP A 112 -18.70 8.87 -7.72
C ASP A 112 -19.96 8.89 -8.59
N ARG A 113 -20.79 7.85 -8.52
CA ARG A 113 -21.97 7.71 -9.39
C ARG A 113 -23.08 8.72 -9.09
N LYS A 114 -23.19 9.19 -7.84
CA LYS A 114 -24.28 10.07 -7.37
C LYS A 114 -24.34 11.40 -8.14
N ASP A 115 -23.20 11.93 -8.59
CA ASP A 115 -23.17 13.24 -9.25
C ASP A 115 -23.68 13.20 -10.72
N VAL A 116 -23.52 12.05 -11.39
CA VAL A 116 -23.89 11.87 -12.80
C VAL A 116 -25.33 11.37 -12.95
N TRP A 117 -25.79 10.47 -12.08
CA TRP A 117 -27.09 9.80 -12.21
C TRP A 117 -28.25 10.52 -11.52
N ALA A 118 -27.98 11.40 -10.53
CA ALA A 118 -29.03 12.12 -9.80
C ALA A 118 -29.72 13.24 -10.59
N LYS A 119 -29.25 13.57 -11.81
CA LYS A 119 -29.78 14.69 -12.60
C LYS A 119 -31.10 14.42 -13.32
N LYS A 120 -31.56 13.15 -13.46
CA LYS A 120 -32.88 12.87 -14.06
C LYS A 120 -33.72 11.88 -13.22
N PRO A 121 -35.04 12.12 -13.05
CA PRO A 121 -35.92 11.31 -12.19
C PRO A 121 -35.98 9.81 -12.55
N PHE A 122 -35.91 9.46 -13.84
CA PHE A 122 -35.94 8.06 -14.28
C PHE A 122 -34.66 7.29 -13.89
N TYR A 123 -33.51 7.96 -13.90
CA TYR A 123 -32.23 7.38 -13.48
C TYR A 123 -32.15 7.20 -11.96
N TRP A 124 -32.93 7.96 -11.18
CA TRP A 124 -33.07 7.75 -9.74
C TRP A 124 -33.75 6.41 -9.40
N PHE A 125 -34.80 6.01 -10.14
CA PHE A 125 -35.44 4.71 -9.91
C PHE A 125 -34.54 3.53 -10.31
N LEU A 126 -33.85 3.64 -11.46
CA LEU A 126 -32.88 2.62 -11.89
C LEU A 126 -31.72 2.49 -10.89
N THR A 127 -31.21 3.60 -10.34
CA THR A 127 -30.12 3.55 -9.35
C THR A 127 -30.52 2.76 -8.10
N VAL A 128 -31.77 2.86 -7.62
CA VAL A 128 -32.25 2.07 -6.46
C VAL A 128 -32.26 0.56 -6.73
N ILE A 129 -32.70 0.14 -7.93
CA ILE A 129 -32.72 -1.29 -8.30
C ILE A 129 -31.31 -1.83 -8.50
N PHE A 130 -30.47 -1.08 -9.21
CA PHE A 130 -29.08 -1.44 -9.35
C PHE A 130 -28.42 -1.53 -7.97
N ASP A 131 -28.62 -0.53 -7.07
CA ASP A 131 -28.05 -0.40 -5.71
C ASP A 131 -28.23 -1.70 -4.93
N LYS A 132 -29.45 -2.24 -4.98
CA LYS A 132 -29.82 -3.42 -4.20
C LYS A 132 -29.20 -4.72 -4.70
N TYR A 133 -28.99 -4.89 -6.01
CA TYR A 133 -28.62 -6.19 -6.59
C TYR A 133 -27.20 -6.25 -7.18
N PHE A 134 -26.79 -5.24 -7.95
CA PHE A 134 -25.50 -5.26 -8.64
C PHE A 134 -24.38 -4.64 -7.82
N PHE A 135 -24.68 -3.59 -7.03
CA PHE A 135 -23.61 -2.90 -6.32
C PHE A 135 -23.17 -3.60 -5.06
N LYS A 136 -24.06 -4.28 -4.33
CA LYS A 136 -23.62 -5.13 -3.21
C LYS A 136 -22.60 -6.16 -3.71
N SER A 137 -22.90 -6.85 -4.81
CA SER A 137 -21.98 -7.84 -5.38
C SER A 137 -20.66 -7.24 -5.88
N ASN A 138 -20.70 -6.10 -6.60
CA ASN A 138 -19.49 -5.48 -7.14
C ASN A 138 -18.64 -4.82 -6.05
N TYR A 139 -19.28 -4.23 -5.04
CA TYR A 139 -18.60 -3.70 -3.86
C TYR A 139 -17.91 -4.82 -3.08
N ASP A 140 -18.62 -5.90 -2.77
CA ASP A 140 -18.05 -7.06 -2.05
C ASP A 140 -16.85 -7.64 -2.80
N LYS A 141 -16.92 -7.73 -4.15
CA LYS A 141 -15.79 -8.16 -4.99
C LYS A 141 -14.61 -7.19 -4.91
N SER A 142 -14.88 -5.88 -4.99
CA SER A 142 -13.85 -4.84 -4.94
C SER A 142 -13.16 -4.83 -3.57
N GLU A 143 -13.95 -4.94 -2.50
CA GLU A 143 -13.45 -5.07 -1.13
C GLU A 143 -12.55 -6.30 -0.99
N HIS A 144 -13.00 -7.46 -1.50
CA HIS A 144 -12.23 -8.70 -1.44
C HIS A 144 -10.91 -8.61 -2.22
N TRP A 145 -10.93 -8.01 -3.41
CA TRP A 145 -9.72 -7.79 -4.21
C TRP A 145 -8.72 -6.89 -3.51
N VAL A 146 -9.17 -5.75 -2.96
CA VAL A 146 -8.30 -4.82 -2.25
C VAL A 146 -7.68 -5.47 -1.01
N LYS A 147 -8.48 -6.23 -0.26
CA LYS A 147 -8.01 -6.94 0.92
C LYS A 147 -6.98 -8.01 0.55
N HIS A 148 -7.28 -8.80 -0.48
CA HIS A 148 -6.36 -9.82 -0.99
C HIS A 148 -5.03 -9.21 -1.48
N ASP A 149 -5.08 -8.12 -2.24
CA ASP A 149 -3.89 -7.41 -2.71
C ASP A 149 -3.01 -6.93 -1.54
N ILE A 150 -3.62 -6.36 -0.49
CA ILE A 150 -2.87 -5.85 0.67
C ILE A 150 -2.31 -7.01 1.52
N ASP A 151 -3.08 -8.07 1.71
CA ASP A 151 -2.62 -9.26 2.43
C ASP A 151 -1.44 -9.93 1.71
N GLU A 152 -1.48 -10.01 0.38
CA GLU A 152 -0.37 -10.57 -0.41
C GLU A 152 0.87 -9.66 -0.38
N LEU A 153 0.68 -8.34 -0.46
CA LEU A 153 1.78 -7.38 -0.31
C LEU A 153 2.45 -7.53 1.06
N LEU A 154 1.66 -7.62 2.13
CA LEU A 154 2.16 -7.85 3.48
C LEU A 154 2.89 -9.19 3.61
N TYR A 155 2.39 -10.25 2.98
CA TYR A 155 3.04 -11.55 2.97
C TYR A 155 4.40 -11.49 2.25
N LYS A 156 4.49 -10.81 1.10
CA LYS A 156 5.75 -10.61 0.37
C LYS A 156 6.75 -9.81 1.17
N ILE A 157 6.32 -8.71 1.80
CA ILE A 157 7.21 -7.90 2.64
C ILE A 157 7.71 -8.70 3.85
N LYS A 158 6.83 -9.43 4.54
CA LYS A 158 7.23 -10.31 5.65
C LYS A 158 8.26 -11.36 5.21
N SER A 159 8.01 -12.00 4.06
CA SER A 159 8.92 -13.00 3.52
C SER A 159 10.28 -12.39 3.17
N PHE A 160 10.29 -11.24 2.50
CA PHE A 160 11.50 -10.47 2.20
C PHE A 160 12.30 -10.15 3.46
N LEU A 161 11.67 -9.58 4.48
CA LEU A 161 12.34 -9.20 5.73
C LEU A 161 12.85 -10.43 6.51
N ASN A 162 12.09 -11.53 6.51
CA ASN A 162 12.54 -12.78 7.12
C ASN A 162 13.77 -13.36 6.43
N THR A 163 13.89 -13.22 5.10
CA THR A 163 15.07 -13.68 4.36
C THR A 163 16.34 -13.00 4.87
N TYR A 164 16.34 -11.68 5.05
CA TYR A 164 17.50 -10.98 5.63
C TYR A 164 17.78 -11.42 7.06
N LYS A 165 16.74 -11.65 7.85
CA LYS A 165 16.90 -12.16 9.21
C LYS A 165 17.64 -13.49 9.22
N TYR A 166 17.30 -14.45 8.35
CA TYR A 166 17.97 -15.75 8.35
C TYR A 166 19.34 -15.75 7.68
N MET A 167 19.56 -14.94 6.65
CA MET A 167 20.83 -14.92 5.91
C MET A 167 21.95 -14.20 6.66
N TYR A 168 21.62 -13.17 7.44
CA TYR A 168 22.63 -12.27 8.04
C TYR A 168 22.64 -12.28 9.57
N GLN A 169 21.84 -13.16 10.20
CA GLN A 169 21.90 -13.40 11.64
C GLN A 169 22.77 -14.65 11.88
N THR A 170 24.09 -14.47 11.92
CA THR A 170 25.06 -15.44 12.45
C THR A 170 25.83 -14.79 13.59
#